data_AF-A0A937SUE2-F1
#
_entry.id   AF-A0A937SUE2-F1
#
_cell.length_a   1.000
_cell.length_b   1.000
_cell.length_c   1.000
_cell.angle_alpha   90.00
_cell.angle_beta   90.00
_cell.angle_gamma   90.00
#
_symmetry.space_group_name_H-M   'P 1'
#
loop_
_entity.id
_entity.type
_entity.pdbx_description
1 polymer ?
#
loop_
_entity_poly.entity_id
_entity_poly.type
_entity_poly.pdbx_seq_one_letter_code
_entity_poly.pdbx_strand_id
1 'polypeptide(L)'
;MTVRHSCIRKIIFLFLVCFITSCAVLKEERTFSKSGLTVTFRSLNFLDDVQNVEFRYPIILSEEQVRNHLLSLWHRNIVSPEKPKPVFSFDEVTELAPLFKTVLKKVAPGKYLHFIFQASGGLTEGQVFAASNKIHWRFLRINNTIYSNDPLRLRKPTWELVRMHGQAYQKLQTGGFKKSIKNWIIADTNLPFPKQRSQPLSPTKTSPGSLTQSKTEKPELKHKLDTLQKLLDAGLIDEGEHRKKQEALLNQYFEVHD
;
A
#
# COMPACT_ATOMS: atom_id res chain seq x y z
N MET A 1 -5.89 74.53 0.55
CA MET A 1 -6.25 73.12 0.27
C MET A 1 -5.46 72.23 1.21
N THR A 2 -6.18 71.62 2.14
CA THR A 2 -5.70 70.84 3.27
C THR A 2 -5.33 69.41 2.87
N VAL A 3 -4.25 68.93 3.51
CA VAL A 3 -4.05 67.55 4.02
C VAL A 3 -4.18 66.41 3.00
N ARG A 4 -3.04 65.80 2.60
CA ARG A 4 -3.05 64.36 2.22
C ARG A 4 -1.73 63.60 2.08
N HIS A 5 -0.57 64.12 2.49
CA HIS A 5 0.69 63.38 2.31
C HIS A 5 1.27 62.69 3.56
N SER A 6 0.84 63.06 4.77
CA SER A 6 1.38 62.47 6.02
C SER A 6 0.74 61.12 6.40
N CYS A 7 -0.55 60.91 6.10
CA CYS A 7 -1.23 59.63 6.39
C CYS A 7 -0.76 58.49 5.51
N ILE A 8 -0.43 58.74 4.23
CA ILE A 8 -0.06 57.70 3.27
C ILE A 8 1.27 57.05 3.66
N ARG A 9 2.24 57.84 4.14
CA ARG A 9 3.55 57.34 4.55
C ARG A 9 3.52 56.50 5.85
N LYS A 10 2.58 56.79 6.76
CA LYS A 10 2.37 55.99 7.98
C LYS A 10 1.62 54.68 7.71
N ILE A 11 0.70 54.67 6.73
CA ILE A 11 -0.03 53.45 6.32
C ILE A 11 0.90 52.46 5.60
N ILE A 12 1.80 52.94 4.75
CA ILE A 12 2.78 52.09 4.05
C ILE A 12 3.77 51.44 5.03
N PHE A 13 4.18 52.16 6.08
CA PHE A 13 5.06 51.60 7.11
C PHE A 13 4.35 50.55 7.99
N LEU A 14 3.05 50.73 8.26
CA LEU A 14 2.25 49.75 8.99
C LEU A 14 2.05 48.44 8.19
N PHE A 15 1.87 48.54 6.87
CA PHE A 15 1.82 47.36 5.99
C PHE A 15 3.18 46.65 5.89
N LEU A 16 4.30 47.38 5.94
CA LEU A 16 5.63 46.78 5.86
C LEU A 16 6.00 46.00 7.13
N VAL A 17 5.55 46.46 8.31
CA VAL A 17 5.79 45.75 9.59
C VAL A 17 4.93 44.47 9.70
N CYS A 18 3.76 44.42 9.06
CA CYS A 18 2.93 43.22 9.01
C CYS A 18 3.44 42.13 8.04
N PHE A 19 4.36 42.44 7.12
CA PHE A 19 4.90 41.45 6.18
C PHE A 19 6.08 40.65 6.72
N ILE A 20 6.71 41.06 7.84
CA ILE A 20 7.92 40.41 8.36
C ILE A 20 7.63 39.37 9.46
N THR A 21 6.37 39.22 9.89
CA THR A 21 5.97 38.20 10.89
C THR A 21 5.35 36.95 10.29
N SER A 22 5.20 36.87 8.95
CA SER A 22 4.67 35.68 8.28
C SER A 22 5.73 34.91 7.49
N CYS A 23 6.95 34.83 8.00
CA CYS A 23 7.74 33.61 7.81
C CYS A 23 7.21 32.58 8.80
N ALA A 24 6.02 32.05 8.52
CA ALA A 24 5.60 30.79 9.11
C ALA A 24 6.63 29.76 8.65
N VAL A 25 7.62 29.51 9.49
CA VAL A 25 8.51 28.36 9.40
C VAL A 25 7.58 27.16 9.33
N LEU A 26 7.31 26.68 8.13
CA LEU A 26 6.67 25.39 7.91
C LEU A 26 7.58 24.39 8.61
N LYS A 27 7.20 24.01 9.83
CA LYS A 27 7.91 23.02 10.63
C LYS A 27 8.11 21.81 9.74
N GLU A 28 9.35 21.59 9.35
CA GLU A 28 9.76 20.51 8.46
C GLU A 28 9.15 19.21 8.98
N GLU A 29 8.40 18.52 8.12
CA GLU A 29 7.79 17.26 8.50
C GLU A 29 8.91 16.27 8.83
N ARG A 30 8.94 15.75 10.07
CA ARG A 30 10.01 14.84 10.48
C ARG A 30 9.95 13.57 9.63
N THR A 31 10.98 13.37 8.82
CA THR A 31 11.17 12.17 8.01
C THR A 31 12.18 11.23 8.67
N PHE A 32 11.87 9.93 8.67
CA PHE A 32 12.77 8.87 9.11
C PHE A 32 12.93 7.86 7.98
N SER A 33 14.14 7.42 7.68
CA SER A 33 14.39 6.40 6.65
C SER A 33 15.31 5.29 7.17
N LYS A 34 14.89 4.03 7.05
CA LYS A 34 15.66 2.83 7.42
C LYS A 34 15.12 1.60 6.71
N SER A 35 16.00 0.72 6.21
CA SER A 35 15.63 -0.56 5.59
C SER A 35 14.55 -0.41 4.49
N GLY A 36 14.73 0.55 3.59
CA GLY A 36 13.76 0.84 2.52
C GLY A 36 12.45 1.51 2.99
N LEU A 37 12.20 1.61 4.29
CA LEU A 37 11.05 2.30 4.88
C LEU A 37 11.38 3.77 5.12
N THR A 38 10.67 4.65 4.42
CA THR A 38 10.63 6.10 4.68
C THR A 38 9.30 6.46 5.32
N VAL A 39 9.33 7.17 6.45
CA VAL A 39 8.16 7.58 7.23
C VAL A 39 8.14 9.09 7.36
N THR A 40 6.96 9.69 7.22
CA THR A 40 6.74 11.12 7.45
C THR A 40 5.49 11.32 8.31
N PHE A 41 5.55 12.23 9.29
CA PHE A 41 4.40 12.58 10.12
C PHE A 41 3.65 13.79 9.57
N ARG A 42 2.54 13.53 8.87
CA ARG A 42 1.72 14.53 8.17
C ARG A 42 0.55 15.00 9.02
N SER A 43 0.09 16.23 8.79
CA SER A 43 -1.10 16.79 9.46
C SER A 43 -2.37 16.04 9.09
N LEU A 44 -3.30 15.84 10.02
CA LEU A 44 -4.63 15.27 9.73
C LEU A 44 -5.42 16.08 8.69
N ASN A 45 -5.10 17.36 8.49
CA ASN A 45 -5.72 18.20 7.47
C ASN A 45 -5.50 17.69 6.03
N PHE A 46 -4.57 16.74 5.80
CA PHE A 46 -4.39 16.07 4.52
C PHE A 46 -5.26 14.80 4.35
N LEU A 47 -6.09 14.49 5.35
CA LEU A 47 -7.07 13.40 5.30
C LEU A 47 -8.48 14.01 5.19
N ASP A 48 -8.90 14.33 3.97
CA ASP A 48 -10.15 15.05 3.73
C ASP A 48 -11.42 14.19 4.02
N ASP A 49 -11.24 12.87 4.19
CA ASP A 49 -12.29 11.85 4.30
C ASP A 49 -12.40 11.17 5.68
N VAL A 50 -11.79 11.75 6.72
CA VAL A 50 -11.83 11.27 8.13
C VAL A 50 -12.51 12.27 9.09
N GLN A 51 -13.48 13.03 8.60
CA GLN A 51 -14.24 13.96 9.44
C GLN A 51 -14.88 13.21 10.62
N ASN A 52 -14.80 13.79 11.82
CA ASN A 52 -15.38 13.26 13.07
C ASN A 52 -14.77 11.94 13.58
N VAL A 53 -13.54 11.61 13.19
CA VAL A 53 -12.80 10.49 13.77
C VAL A 53 -12.10 10.93 15.07
N GLU A 54 -12.36 10.22 16.17
CA GLU A 54 -11.63 10.43 17.43
C GLU A 54 -10.29 9.69 17.38
N PHE A 55 -9.23 10.42 17.01
CA PHE A 55 -7.89 9.88 16.89
C PHE A 55 -7.26 9.56 18.25
N ARG A 56 -6.50 8.46 18.31
CA ARG A 56 -5.79 8.03 19.51
C ARG A 56 -4.29 8.23 19.38
N TYR A 57 -3.71 8.82 20.41
CA TYR A 57 -2.28 9.10 20.52
C TYR A 57 -1.74 8.79 21.92
N PRO A 58 -0.47 8.36 22.02
CA PRO A 58 0.34 7.79 20.95
C PRO A 58 -0.23 6.44 20.48
N ILE A 59 0.15 5.99 19.29
CA ILE A 59 -0.27 4.68 18.79
C ILE A 59 0.66 3.62 19.40
N ILE A 60 0.28 3.11 20.57
CA ILE A 60 1.05 2.11 21.31
C ILE A 60 0.59 0.71 20.88
N LEU A 61 1.49 -0.02 20.24
CA LEU A 61 1.32 -1.43 19.88
C LEU A 61 2.59 -2.21 20.26
N SER A 62 2.42 -3.46 20.68
CA SER A 62 3.51 -4.41 20.79
C SER A 62 4.04 -4.78 19.40
N GLU A 63 5.26 -5.28 19.34
CA GLU A 63 5.85 -5.74 18.07
C GLU A 63 5.02 -6.87 17.44
N GLU A 64 4.51 -7.77 18.28
CA GLU A 64 3.61 -8.84 17.87
C GLU A 64 2.31 -8.31 17.27
N GLN A 65 1.69 -7.31 17.89
CA GLN A 65 0.48 -6.69 17.33
C GLN A 65 0.79 -6.09 15.95
N VAL A 66 1.88 -5.33 15.82
CA VAL A 66 2.29 -4.76 14.52
C VAL A 66 2.54 -5.87 13.49
N ARG A 67 3.26 -6.93 13.86
CA ARG A 67 3.50 -8.09 12.99
C ARG A 67 2.19 -8.72 12.52
N ASN A 68 1.25 -8.97 13.43
CA ASN A 68 -0.05 -9.57 13.08
C ASN A 68 -0.84 -8.68 12.13
N HIS A 69 -0.81 -7.35 12.35
CA HIS A 69 -1.39 -6.38 11.43
C HIS A 69 -0.77 -6.50 10.04
N LEU A 70 0.55 -6.42 9.92
CA LEU A 70 1.23 -6.46 8.62
C LEU A 70 0.99 -7.79 7.87
N LEU A 71 1.06 -8.93 8.55
CA LEU A 71 0.77 -10.26 7.95
C LEU A 71 -0.69 -10.42 7.49
N SER A 72 -1.61 -9.65 8.10
CA SER A 72 -3.03 -9.70 7.77
C SER A 72 -3.41 -8.82 6.58
N LEU A 73 -2.49 -8.02 6.05
CA LEU A 73 -2.74 -7.14 4.90
C LEU A 73 -2.53 -7.91 3.60
N TRP A 74 -3.63 -8.13 2.89
CA TRP A 74 -3.66 -8.83 1.61
C TRP A 74 -4.32 -7.96 0.55
N HIS A 75 -3.91 -8.12 -0.70
CA HIS A 75 -4.48 -7.41 -1.83
C HIS A 75 -4.69 -8.36 -3.02
N ARG A 76 -5.50 -7.93 -3.97
CA ARG A 76 -5.66 -8.60 -5.26
C ARG A 76 -5.88 -7.58 -6.37
N ASN A 77 -5.46 -7.95 -7.57
CA ASN A 77 -5.81 -7.21 -8.77
C ASN A 77 -7.30 -7.46 -9.10
N ILE A 78 -8.00 -6.42 -9.56
CA ILE A 78 -9.42 -6.49 -9.95
C ILE A 78 -9.57 -6.72 -11.46
N VAL A 79 -8.66 -6.18 -12.25
CA VAL A 79 -8.68 -6.25 -13.73
C VAL A 79 -8.32 -7.65 -14.20
N SER A 80 -7.29 -8.26 -13.59
CA SER A 80 -6.93 -9.67 -13.77
C SER A 80 -7.00 -10.36 -12.41
N PRO A 81 -8.14 -10.98 -12.04
CA PRO A 81 -8.38 -11.49 -10.70
C PRO A 81 -7.53 -12.72 -10.40
N GLU A 82 -6.30 -12.47 -9.95
CA GLU A 82 -5.42 -13.48 -9.39
C GLU A 82 -5.82 -13.85 -7.95
N LYS A 83 -5.24 -14.96 -7.45
CA LYS A 83 -5.32 -15.29 -6.03
C LYS A 83 -4.80 -14.11 -5.21
N PRO A 84 -5.46 -13.73 -4.09
CA PRO A 84 -4.95 -12.70 -3.19
C PRO A 84 -3.52 -12.99 -2.77
N LYS A 85 -2.71 -11.94 -2.68
CA LYS A 85 -1.31 -11.99 -2.26
C LYS A 85 -1.12 -11.09 -1.03
N PRO A 86 -0.15 -11.40 -0.15
CA PRO A 86 0.16 -10.51 0.97
C PRO A 86 0.75 -9.20 0.44
N VAL A 87 0.48 -8.09 1.13
CA VAL A 87 1.07 -6.79 0.81
C VAL A 87 2.56 -6.76 1.13
N PHE A 88 2.96 -7.48 2.20
CA PHE A 88 4.34 -7.64 2.63
C PHE A 88 4.68 -9.12 2.76
N SER A 89 5.87 -9.52 2.32
CA SER A 89 6.39 -10.87 2.55
C SER A 89 6.68 -11.11 4.04
N PHE A 90 6.85 -12.37 4.44
CA PHE A 90 7.13 -12.70 5.84
C PHE A 90 8.46 -12.08 6.33
N ASP A 91 9.49 -12.08 5.48
CA ASP A 91 10.80 -11.50 5.79
C ASP A 91 10.70 -9.97 5.90
N GLU A 92 9.98 -9.33 4.98
CA GLU A 92 9.69 -7.89 5.06
C GLU A 92 8.96 -7.54 6.35
N VAL A 93 7.98 -8.34 6.77
CA VAL A 93 7.28 -8.11 8.04
C VAL A 93 8.24 -8.23 9.23
N THR A 94 9.16 -9.19 9.21
CA THR A 94 10.15 -9.38 10.27
C THR A 94 11.03 -8.13 10.44
N GLU A 95 11.41 -7.50 9.34
CA GLU A 95 12.17 -6.24 9.36
C GLU A 95 11.31 -5.02 9.75
N LEU A 96 10.08 -4.94 9.21
CA LEU A 96 9.21 -3.77 9.34
C LEU A 96 8.54 -3.67 10.71
N ALA A 97 8.16 -4.78 11.34
CA ALA A 97 7.42 -4.78 12.61
C ALA A 97 8.10 -3.97 13.74
N PRO A 98 9.40 -4.17 14.06
CA PRO A 98 10.08 -3.37 15.09
C PRO A 98 10.21 -1.89 14.70
N LEU A 99 10.33 -1.58 13.40
CA LEU A 99 10.37 -0.20 12.90
C LEU A 99 9.04 0.49 13.09
N PHE A 100 7.94 -0.11 12.61
CA PHE A 100 6.59 0.41 12.76
C PHE A 100 6.20 0.60 14.22
N LYS A 101 6.50 -0.36 15.11
CA LYS A 101 6.34 -0.20 16.56
C LYS A 101 6.98 1.10 17.07
N THR A 102 8.21 1.36 16.63
CA THR A 102 8.98 2.54 17.07
C THR A 102 8.40 3.84 16.52
N VAL A 103 8.00 3.87 15.25
CA VAL A 103 7.50 5.10 14.61
C VAL A 103 6.04 5.40 14.96
N LEU A 104 5.19 4.38 15.15
CA LEU A 104 3.78 4.54 15.56
C LEU A 104 3.68 5.19 16.95
N LYS A 105 4.56 4.80 17.88
CA LYS A 105 4.64 5.43 19.22
C LYS A 105 5.02 6.92 19.16
N LYS A 106 5.66 7.37 18.08
CA LYS A 106 6.12 8.76 17.90
C LYS A 106 5.09 9.66 17.20
N VAL A 107 3.94 9.13 16.77
CA VAL A 107 2.90 9.93 16.12
C VAL A 107 2.32 10.91 17.15
N ALA A 108 2.51 12.20 16.90
CA ALA A 108 1.99 13.27 17.75
C ALA A 108 0.49 13.53 17.49
N PRO A 109 -0.24 14.11 18.46
CA PRO A 109 -1.60 14.56 18.25
C PRO A 109 -1.75 15.47 17.03
N GLY A 110 -2.85 15.31 16.29
CA GLY A 110 -3.11 16.07 15.07
C GLY A 110 -2.30 15.60 13.85
N LYS A 111 -1.58 14.49 13.96
CA LYS A 111 -0.82 13.89 12.86
C LYS A 111 -1.22 12.45 12.57
N TYR A 112 -0.85 11.97 11.39
CA TYR A 112 -0.87 10.54 11.06
C TYR A 112 0.49 10.10 10.52
N LEU A 113 0.70 8.79 10.47
CA LEU A 113 1.90 8.20 9.90
C LEU A 113 1.69 7.97 8.40
N HIS A 114 2.47 8.64 7.57
CA HIS A 114 2.60 8.32 6.16
C HIS A 114 3.87 7.51 5.94
N PHE A 115 3.83 6.48 5.11
CA PHE A 115 5.00 5.68 4.80
C PHE A 115 5.12 5.36 3.32
N ILE A 116 6.37 5.20 2.89
CA ILE A 116 6.79 4.66 1.62
C ILE A 116 7.78 3.53 1.94
N PHE A 117 7.56 2.35 1.38
CA PHE A 117 8.44 1.20 1.53
C PHE A 117 8.89 0.73 0.15
N GLN A 118 10.21 0.72 -0.08
CA GLN A 118 10.83 0.20 -1.29
C GLN A 118 11.24 -1.26 -1.08
N ALA A 119 10.44 -2.18 -1.61
CA ALA A 119 10.78 -3.60 -1.71
C ALA A 119 11.45 -3.91 -3.07
N SER A 120 11.97 -5.13 -3.21
CA SER A 120 12.42 -5.65 -4.51
C SER A 120 11.27 -5.72 -5.53
N GLY A 121 10.04 -6.01 -5.06
CA GLY A 121 8.83 -6.03 -5.87
C GLY A 121 8.25 -4.65 -6.24
N GLY A 122 8.82 -3.57 -5.71
CA GLY A 122 8.42 -2.19 -6.02
C GLY A 122 8.01 -1.37 -4.79
N LEU A 123 7.47 -0.18 -5.06
CA LEU A 123 7.06 0.78 -4.03
C LEU A 123 5.67 0.48 -3.49
N THR A 124 5.57 0.43 -2.16
CA THR A 124 4.32 0.39 -1.41
C THR A 124 4.19 1.65 -0.58
N GLU A 125 3.07 2.35 -0.72
CA GLU A 125 2.81 3.65 -0.09
C GLU A 125 1.49 3.59 0.66
N GLY A 126 1.49 4.11 1.89
CA GLY A 126 0.31 4.07 2.73
C GLY A 126 0.29 5.08 3.87
N GLN A 127 -0.82 5.01 4.61
CA GLN A 127 -1.17 5.89 5.71
C GLN A 127 -1.67 5.03 6.87
N VAL A 128 -1.24 5.36 8.09
CA VAL A 128 -1.58 4.63 9.31
C VAL A 128 -1.96 5.61 10.41
N PHE A 129 -3.08 5.33 11.07
CA PHE A 129 -3.53 6.05 12.27
C PHE A 129 -4.42 5.14 13.12
N ALA A 130 -4.69 5.56 14.36
CA ALA A 130 -5.56 4.84 15.27
C ALA A 130 -6.77 5.68 15.69
N ALA A 131 -7.92 5.04 15.82
CA ALA A 131 -9.17 5.64 16.29
C ALA A 131 -10.04 4.60 16.99
N SER A 132 -10.70 4.96 18.09
CA SER A 132 -11.65 4.08 18.81
C SER A 132 -11.16 2.63 19.03
N ASN A 133 -9.90 2.45 19.45
CA ASN A 133 -9.23 1.15 19.65
C ASN A 133 -9.07 0.28 18.38
N LYS A 134 -9.13 0.92 17.22
CA LYS A 134 -8.87 0.33 15.92
C LYS A 134 -7.67 1.01 15.29
N ILE A 135 -6.97 0.26 14.46
CA ILE A 135 -5.95 0.78 13.57
C ILE A 135 -6.49 0.82 12.15
N HIS A 136 -6.15 1.90 11.46
CA HIS A 136 -6.56 2.18 10.10
C HIS A 136 -5.33 2.06 9.22
N TRP A 137 -5.38 1.16 8.24
CA TRP A 137 -4.38 0.99 7.20
C TRP A 137 -4.99 1.40 5.87
N ARG A 138 -4.50 2.49 5.28
CA ARG A 138 -4.93 2.96 3.97
C ARG A 138 -3.76 2.96 3.00
N PHE A 139 -3.91 2.29 1.86
CA PHE A 139 -2.85 2.16 0.86
C PHE A 139 -3.13 3.04 -0.35
N LEU A 140 -2.11 3.78 -0.79
CA LEU A 140 -2.15 4.61 -1.98
C LEU A 140 -1.50 3.90 -3.17
N ARG A 141 -0.53 3.03 -2.90
CA ARG A 141 0.22 2.27 -3.91
C ARG A 141 0.66 0.93 -3.32
N ILE A 142 0.64 -0.13 -4.12
CA ILE A 142 1.21 -1.44 -3.77
C ILE A 142 1.98 -1.94 -4.98
N ASN A 143 3.25 -2.32 -4.80
CA ASN A 143 4.15 -2.80 -5.86
C ASN A 143 4.08 -1.94 -7.14
N ASN A 144 4.36 -0.64 -6.98
CA ASN A 144 4.29 0.39 -8.04
C ASN A 144 2.89 0.66 -8.64
N THR A 145 1.85 -0.06 -8.22
CA THR A 145 0.50 0.12 -8.75
C THR A 145 -0.29 1.08 -7.87
N ILE A 146 -0.58 2.27 -8.39
CA ILE A 146 -1.37 3.31 -7.70
C ILE A 146 -2.83 2.85 -7.59
N TYR A 147 -3.44 3.09 -6.42
CA TYR A 147 -4.88 2.92 -6.25
C TYR A 147 -5.62 4.00 -7.05
N SER A 148 -6.42 3.59 -8.04
CA SER A 148 -7.33 4.52 -8.71
C SER A 148 -8.50 4.84 -7.78
N ASN A 149 -8.48 6.03 -7.17
CA ASN A 149 -9.60 6.59 -6.41
C ASN A 149 -10.39 7.61 -7.22
N ASP A 150 -10.53 7.40 -8.54
CA ASP A 150 -11.19 8.36 -9.42
C ASP A 150 -12.60 8.73 -8.89
N PRO A 151 -12.78 9.97 -8.39
CA PRO A 151 -14.05 10.40 -7.82
C PRO A 151 -15.16 10.48 -8.88
N LEU A 152 -14.79 10.67 -10.16
CA LEU A 152 -15.70 10.73 -11.30
C LEU A 152 -16.05 9.34 -11.86
N ARG A 153 -15.50 8.27 -11.27
CA ARG A 153 -15.69 6.86 -11.73
C ARG A 153 -15.25 6.60 -13.17
N LEU A 154 -14.47 7.48 -13.81
CA LEU A 154 -13.98 7.27 -15.18
C LEU A 154 -12.98 6.11 -15.22
N ARG A 155 -12.24 5.90 -14.12
CA ARG A 155 -11.32 4.78 -13.92
C ARG A 155 -11.71 3.91 -12.73
N LYS A 156 -12.07 2.66 -13.01
CA LYS A 156 -12.28 1.63 -11.99
C LYS A 156 -10.98 1.39 -11.21
N PRO A 157 -11.05 1.07 -9.89
CA PRO A 157 -9.89 0.61 -9.14
C PRO A 157 -9.23 -0.59 -9.82
N THR A 158 -7.90 -0.57 -9.89
CA THR A 158 -7.10 -1.65 -10.50
C THR A 158 -6.82 -2.78 -9.51
N TRP A 159 -6.87 -2.50 -8.22
CA TRP A 159 -6.71 -3.47 -7.14
C TRP A 159 -7.55 -3.10 -5.91
N GLU A 160 -7.72 -4.05 -5.00
CA GLU A 160 -8.36 -3.85 -3.69
C GLU A 160 -7.63 -4.61 -2.60
N LEU A 161 -7.72 -4.12 -1.37
CA LEU A 161 -7.38 -4.91 -0.19
C LEU A 161 -8.42 -6.00 0.02
N VAL A 162 -8.00 -7.11 0.61
CA VAL A 162 -8.83 -8.26 0.90
C VAL A 162 -8.96 -8.41 2.40
N ARG A 163 -10.19 -8.30 2.91
CA ARG A 163 -10.47 -8.44 4.34
C ARG A 163 -10.15 -9.84 4.84
N MET A 164 -9.43 -9.88 5.95
CA MET A 164 -9.26 -11.05 6.81
C MET A 164 -10.26 -11.01 7.98
N HIS A 165 -10.34 -12.10 8.73
CA HIS A 165 -11.15 -12.14 9.94
C HIS A 165 -10.69 -11.04 10.93
N GLY A 166 -11.63 -10.34 11.56
CA GLY A 166 -11.33 -9.18 12.42
C GLY A 166 -11.09 -7.87 11.68
N GLN A 167 -11.22 -7.84 10.34
CA GLN A 167 -11.06 -6.63 9.54
C GLN A 167 -12.37 -6.16 8.89
N ALA A 168 -12.49 -4.84 8.73
CA ALA A 168 -13.56 -4.18 7.99
C ALA A 168 -12.99 -3.20 6.97
N TYR A 169 -13.76 -2.86 5.92
CA TYR A 169 -13.45 -1.71 5.09
C TYR A 169 -13.98 -0.44 5.74
N GLN A 170 -13.32 0.69 5.50
CA GLN A 170 -13.94 1.98 5.74
C GLN A 170 -15.20 2.11 4.88
N LYS A 171 -16.27 2.65 5.48
CA LYS A 171 -17.52 2.96 4.77
C LYS A 171 -17.66 4.47 4.69
N LEU A 172 -17.90 4.97 3.49
CA LEU A 172 -18.35 6.33 3.26
C LEU A 172 -19.88 6.32 3.20
N GLN A 173 -20.51 7.20 3.97
CA GLN A 173 -21.95 7.43 3.91
C GLN A 173 -22.19 8.86 3.48
N THR A 174 -22.86 9.03 2.34
CA THR A 174 -23.22 10.34 1.79
C THR A 174 -24.71 10.30 1.46
N GLY A 175 -25.52 10.95 2.32
CA GLY A 175 -26.97 10.80 2.28
C GLY A 175 -27.39 9.33 2.44
N GLY A 176 -28.19 8.83 1.49
CA GLY A 176 -28.63 7.42 1.45
C GLY A 176 -27.62 6.44 0.85
N PHE A 177 -26.54 6.92 0.21
CA PHE A 177 -25.56 6.05 -0.44
C PHE A 177 -24.48 5.60 0.54
N LYS A 178 -24.21 4.29 0.54
CA LYS A 178 -23.11 3.66 1.31
C LYS A 178 -22.11 3.05 0.35
N LYS A 179 -20.84 3.46 0.43
CA LYS A 179 -19.73 2.92 -0.39
C LYS A 179 -18.62 2.41 0.52
N SER A 180 -18.14 1.20 0.26
CA SER A 180 -16.93 0.68 0.91
C SER A 180 -15.68 1.18 0.18
N ILE A 181 -14.73 1.74 0.93
CA ILE A 181 -13.43 2.20 0.45
C ILE A 181 -12.44 1.04 0.55
N LYS A 182 -12.11 0.43 -0.59
CA LYS A 182 -11.46 -0.89 -0.62
C LYS A 182 -9.94 -0.87 -0.54
N ASN A 183 -9.30 0.29 -0.54
CA ASN A 183 -7.89 0.46 -0.19
C ASN A 183 -7.67 0.78 1.29
N TRP A 184 -8.72 0.70 2.12
CA TRP A 184 -8.68 1.09 3.52
C TRP A 184 -9.27 0.00 4.42
N ILE A 185 -8.39 -0.64 5.19
CA ILE A 185 -8.73 -1.64 6.19
C ILE A 185 -8.73 -1.02 7.58
N ILE A 186 -9.75 -1.39 8.36
CA ILE A 186 -9.88 -1.10 9.78
C ILE A 186 -9.82 -2.42 10.53
N ALA A 187 -8.94 -2.50 11.53
CA ALA A 187 -8.73 -3.69 12.33
C ALA A 187 -8.64 -3.32 13.81
N ASP A 188 -9.02 -4.22 14.71
CA ASP A 188 -8.79 -4.01 16.15
C ASP A 188 -7.29 -3.98 16.45
N THR A 189 -6.85 -3.17 17.41
CA THR A 189 -5.42 -3.09 17.78
C THR A 189 -4.86 -4.47 18.17
N ASN A 190 -5.67 -5.29 18.82
CA ASN A 190 -5.35 -6.65 19.26
C ASN A 190 -5.77 -7.69 18.20
N LEU A 191 -5.28 -7.55 16.98
CA LEU A 191 -5.56 -8.52 15.92
C LEU A 191 -4.78 -9.83 16.21
N PRO A 192 -5.44 -11.00 16.25
CA PRO A 192 -4.75 -12.26 16.44
C PRO A 192 -3.86 -12.59 15.24
N PHE A 193 -2.93 -13.52 15.42
CA PHE A 193 -2.13 -14.01 14.29
C PHE A 193 -3.04 -14.46 13.15
N PRO A 194 -2.85 -13.94 11.93
CA PRO A 194 -3.73 -14.29 10.83
C PRO A 194 -3.55 -15.77 10.50
N LYS A 195 -4.64 -16.54 10.56
CA LYS A 195 -4.65 -17.90 10.02
C LYS A 195 -4.27 -17.81 8.55
N GLN A 196 -3.09 -18.31 8.18
CA GLN A 196 -2.55 -18.20 6.83
C GLN A 196 -3.60 -18.63 5.81
N ARG A 197 -3.90 -17.75 4.85
CA ARG A 197 -4.70 -18.11 3.69
C ARG A 197 -3.80 -18.95 2.79
N SER A 198 -3.75 -20.25 3.04
CA SER A 198 -3.05 -21.29 2.28
C SER A 198 -1.98 -20.72 1.34
N GLN A 199 -0.87 -20.23 1.90
CA GLN A 199 0.31 -20.04 1.06
C GLN A 199 0.70 -21.44 0.56
N PRO A 200 1.07 -21.61 -0.72
CA PRO A 200 1.64 -22.88 -1.16
C PRO A 200 2.81 -23.17 -0.23
N LEU A 201 2.73 -24.26 0.55
CA LEU A 201 3.87 -24.74 1.30
C LEU A 201 5.01 -24.90 0.30
N SER A 202 6.13 -24.22 0.55
CA SER A 202 7.40 -24.62 -0.04
C SER A 202 7.56 -26.13 0.23
N PRO A 203 7.85 -26.96 -0.78
CA PRO A 203 7.85 -28.40 -0.58
C PRO A 203 9.02 -28.77 0.33
N THR A 204 8.71 -29.05 1.59
CA THR A 204 9.60 -29.79 2.49
C THR A 204 9.84 -31.15 1.86
N LYS A 205 11.11 -31.42 1.51
CA LYS A 205 11.55 -32.67 0.91
C LYS A 205 11.32 -33.81 1.89
N THR A 206 10.30 -34.63 1.62
CA THR A 206 10.24 -36.00 2.13
C THR A 206 9.71 -36.90 1.01
N SER A 207 10.60 -37.72 0.44
CA SER A 207 10.23 -38.90 -0.35
C SER A 207 9.79 -40.00 0.64
N PRO A 208 8.81 -40.87 0.33
CA PRO A 208 9.02 -41.95 -0.65
C PRO A 208 7.79 -42.31 -1.51
N GLY A 209 8.03 -43.04 -2.61
CA GLY A 209 7.02 -43.91 -3.25
C GLY A 209 6.56 -43.48 -4.64
N SER A 210 7.07 -44.18 -5.65
CA SER A 210 6.77 -44.10 -7.09
C SER A 210 5.27 -44.21 -7.45
N LEU A 211 4.79 -43.34 -8.35
CA LEU A 211 4.07 -43.72 -9.58
C LEU A 211 4.31 -42.63 -10.65
N THR A 212 4.64 -43.08 -11.84
CA THR A 212 5.29 -42.35 -12.94
C THR A 212 4.26 -41.74 -13.89
N GLN A 213 4.22 -40.41 -14.02
CA GLN A 213 4.03 -39.65 -15.27
C GLN A 213 4.10 -38.12 -15.00
N SER A 214 4.71 -37.35 -15.91
CA SER A 214 4.83 -35.86 -15.95
C SER A 214 5.97 -35.13 -15.19
N LYS A 215 7.14 -35.75 -14.98
CA LYS A 215 8.28 -35.02 -14.35
C LYS A 215 9.20 -34.27 -15.34
N THR A 216 9.06 -34.51 -16.64
CA THR A 216 9.98 -33.97 -17.68
C THR A 216 9.43 -32.71 -18.38
N GLU A 217 8.12 -32.52 -18.41
CA GLU A 217 7.48 -31.44 -19.18
C GLU A 217 7.61 -30.04 -18.52
N LYS A 218 7.57 -29.98 -17.19
CA LYS A 218 7.68 -28.71 -16.43
C LYS A 218 9.04 -27.99 -16.54
N PRO A 219 10.20 -28.68 -16.48
CA PRO A 219 11.49 -28.01 -16.69
C PRO A 219 11.67 -27.55 -18.14
N GLU A 220 11.12 -28.29 -19.12
CA GLU A 220 11.22 -27.95 -20.54
C GLU A 220 10.37 -26.71 -20.89
N LEU A 221 9.13 -26.63 -20.40
CA LEU A 221 8.27 -25.45 -20.57
C LEU A 221 8.94 -24.19 -20.00
N LYS A 222 9.56 -24.30 -18.81
CA LYS A 222 10.26 -23.17 -18.18
C LYS A 222 11.43 -22.69 -19.04
N HIS A 223 12.20 -23.61 -19.61
CA HIS A 223 13.30 -23.27 -20.51
C HIS A 223 12.80 -22.59 -21.80
N LYS A 224 11.69 -23.06 -22.38
CA LYS A 224 11.07 -22.47 -23.58
C LYS A 224 10.56 -21.05 -23.31
N LEU A 225 9.94 -20.80 -22.15
CA LEU A 225 9.48 -19.47 -21.75
C LEU A 225 10.65 -18.50 -21.49
N ASP A 226 11.72 -18.96 -20.84
CA ASP A 226 12.93 -18.15 -20.62
C ASP A 226 13.63 -17.78 -21.93
N THR A 227 13.68 -18.72 -22.88
CA THR A 227 14.21 -18.46 -24.23
C THR A 227 13.35 -17.43 -24.97
N LEU A 228 12.01 -17.54 -24.88
CA LEU A 228 11.09 -16.62 -25.53
C LEU A 228 11.23 -15.18 -24.97
N GLN A 229 11.42 -15.04 -23.66
CA GLN A 229 11.68 -13.75 -23.02
C GLN A 229 13.00 -13.15 -23.52
N LYS A 230 14.08 -13.95 -23.61
CA LYS A 230 15.37 -13.51 -24.14
C LYS A 230 15.29 -13.01 -25.59
N LEU A 231 14.41 -13.60 -26.42
CA LEU A 231 14.20 -13.16 -27.80
C LEU A 231 13.50 -11.79 -27.87
N LEU A 232 12.56 -11.53 -26.95
CA LEU A 232 11.91 -10.22 -26.83
C LEU A 232 12.90 -9.16 -26.33
N ASP A 233 13.70 -9.49 -25.31
CA ASP A 233 14.71 -8.59 -24.74
C ASP A 233 15.80 -8.25 -25.77
N ALA A 234 16.11 -9.18 -26.67
CA ALA A 234 17.03 -8.98 -27.79
C ALA A 234 16.40 -8.24 -28.99
N GLY A 235 15.10 -7.91 -28.94
CA GLY A 235 14.36 -7.27 -30.03
C GLY A 235 14.20 -8.12 -31.29
N LEU A 236 14.37 -9.46 -31.17
CA LEU A 236 14.26 -10.39 -32.29
C LEU A 236 12.81 -10.79 -32.61
N ILE A 237 11.90 -10.52 -31.67
CA ILE A 237 10.44 -10.66 -31.82
C ILE A 237 9.78 -9.45 -31.18
N ASP A 238 8.60 -9.07 -31.68
CA ASP A 238 7.80 -8.00 -31.08
C ASP A 238 6.90 -8.51 -29.93
N GLU A 239 6.32 -7.59 -29.16
CA GLU A 239 5.44 -7.90 -28.03
C GLU A 239 4.17 -8.67 -28.43
N GLY A 240 3.70 -8.48 -29.67
CA GLY A 240 2.55 -9.19 -30.22
C GLY A 240 2.88 -10.66 -30.51
N GLU A 241 4.02 -10.90 -31.15
CA GLU A 241 4.56 -12.24 -31.42
C GLU A 241 4.92 -12.99 -30.15
N HIS A 242 5.55 -12.31 -29.19
CA HIS A 242 5.88 -12.87 -27.88
C HIS A 242 4.62 -13.40 -27.18
N ARG A 243 3.56 -12.59 -27.14
CA ARG A 243 2.30 -12.96 -26.49
C ARG A 243 1.62 -14.15 -27.15
N LYS A 244 1.54 -14.17 -28.49
CA LYS A 244 0.96 -15.29 -29.25
C LYS A 244 1.73 -16.60 -29.01
N LYS A 245 3.06 -16.54 -29.01
CA LYS A 245 3.91 -17.72 -28.78
C LYS A 245 3.86 -18.20 -27.33
N GLN A 246 3.76 -17.28 -26.37
CA GLN A 246 3.59 -17.60 -24.96
C GLN A 246 2.26 -18.33 -24.71
N GLU A 247 1.17 -17.84 -25.30
CA GLU A 247 -0.15 -18.46 -25.20
C GLU A 247 -0.18 -19.86 -25.85
N ALA A 248 0.41 -20.01 -27.05
CA ALA A 248 0.53 -21.29 -27.72
C ALA A 248 1.33 -22.33 -26.90
N LEU A 249 2.43 -21.91 -26.27
CA LEU A 249 3.23 -22.79 -25.39
C LEU A 249 2.47 -23.20 -24.13
N LEU A 250 1.65 -22.32 -23.56
CA LEU A 250 0.83 -22.67 -22.41
C LEU A 250 -0.28 -23.64 -22.82
N ASN A 251 -0.97 -23.39 -23.93
CA ASN A 251 -2.02 -24.27 -24.42
C ASN A 251 -1.46 -25.67 -24.75
N GLN A 252 -0.28 -25.77 -25.39
CA GLN A 252 0.36 -27.06 -25.68
C GLN A 252 0.65 -27.91 -24.44
N TYR A 253 0.94 -27.29 -23.29
CA TYR A 253 1.30 -28.01 -22.06
C TYR A 253 0.13 -28.18 -21.08
N PHE A 254 -0.99 -27.50 -21.31
CA PHE A 254 -2.15 -27.50 -20.41
C PHE A 254 -3.46 -27.94 -21.07
N GLU A 255 -3.51 -28.19 -22.37
CA GLU A 255 -4.63 -28.90 -23.02
C GLU A 255 -4.41 -30.42 -22.96
N VAL A 256 -5.07 -31.08 -22.00
CA VAL A 256 -5.49 -32.48 -22.11
C VAL A 256 -6.91 -32.44 -22.68
N HIS A 257 -7.14 -33.16 -23.77
CA HIS A 257 -8.44 -33.36 -24.42
C HIS A 257 -9.57 -33.61 -23.40
N ASP A 258 -10.72 -32.95 -23.61
CA ASP A 258 -12.02 -33.40 -23.11
C ASP A 258 -12.29 -34.87 -23.52
#